data_AF-A0AAJ3NDA2-F1
#
_entry.id   AF-A0AAJ3NDA2-F1
#
_cell.length_a   1.000
_cell.length_b   1.000
_cell.length_c   1.000
_cell.angle_alpha   90.00
_cell.angle_beta   90.00
_cell.angle_gamma   90.00
#
_symmetry.space_group_name_H-M   'P 1'
#
loop_
_entity.id
_entity.type
_entity.pdbx_description
1 polymer ?
#
loop_
_entity_poly.entity_id
_entity_poly.type
_entity_poly.pdbx_seq_one_letter_code
_entity_poly.pdbx_strand_id
1 'polypeptide(L)'
;MLNKLTFLFSLYLITYSCKEKQPITNQKEYFVLSQYLKEQDRLHNVKLKRAEDNKEILPPLKRDTTAVGSLNFLIKNNDSAYFYKKSLDVYFYMCGNGIEEEREFRKPILEEDLFMKISTVEITSIINLYKVPFSEYSTRRNNIPLVVFALMRDSINNDMMKNFTSILEANGMKSYRFRKVSNYEKKAVSLWNSLTSQQQKQLNSQRHNKLYQSN
;
A
#
# COMPACT_ATOMS: atom_id res chain seq x y z
N MET A 1 -50.24 -39.74 -12.20
CA MET A 1 -50.58 -38.69 -11.21
C MET A 1 -49.38 -38.47 -10.28
N LEU A 2 -48.36 -37.74 -10.73
CA LEU A 2 -47.15 -37.48 -9.94
C LEU A 2 -46.74 -36.02 -10.16
N ASN A 3 -47.52 -35.05 -9.68
CA ASN A 3 -47.22 -33.65 -10.00
C ASN A 3 -47.69 -32.57 -9.01
N LYS A 4 -48.27 -32.94 -7.86
CA LYS A 4 -48.65 -31.96 -6.83
C LYS A 4 -47.74 -31.97 -5.61
N LEU A 5 -47.26 -33.15 -5.20
CA LEU A 5 -46.40 -33.30 -4.02
C LEU A 5 -44.96 -32.79 -4.27
N THR A 6 -44.41 -33.06 -5.45
CA THR A 6 -43.09 -32.56 -5.88
C THR A 6 -43.06 -31.04 -6.01
N PHE A 7 -44.16 -30.44 -6.50
CA PHE A 7 -44.26 -28.98 -6.63
C PHE A 7 -44.32 -28.27 -5.26
N LEU A 8 -45.04 -28.83 -4.30
CA LEU A 8 -45.09 -28.33 -2.92
C LEU A 8 -43.74 -28.46 -2.21
N PHE A 9 -43.02 -29.57 -2.44
CA PHE A 9 -41.70 -29.78 -1.86
C PHE A 9 -40.64 -28.82 -2.44
N SER A 10 -40.72 -28.53 -3.75
CA SER A 10 -39.86 -27.52 -4.38
C SER A 10 -40.17 -26.11 -3.87
N LEU A 11 -41.45 -25.77 -3.62
CA LEU A 11 -41.82 -24.47 -3.08
C LEU A 11 -41.30 -24.27 -1.65
N TYR A 12 -41.39 -25.32 -0.82
CA TYR A 12 -40.87 -25.31 0.55
C TYR A 12 -39.35 -25.11 0.60
N LEU A 13 -38.60 -25.79 -0.29
CA LEU A 13 -37.15 -25.64 -0.39
C LEU A 13 -36.72 -24.23 -0.82
N ILE A 14 -37.49 -23.56 -1.69
CA ILE A 14 -37.19 -22.19 -2.11
C ILE A 14 -37.45 -21.21 -0.96
N THR A 15 -38.53 -21.39 -0.18
CA THR A 15 -38.83 -20.50 0.94
C THR A 15 -37.91 -20.70 2.14
N TYR A 16 -37.41 -21.92 2.38
CA TYR A 16 -36.51 -22.20 3.51
C TYR A 16 -35.05 -21.80 3.25
N SER A 17 -34.69 -21.51 1.98
CA SER A 17 -33.36 -21.05 1.59
C SER A 17 -33.17 -19.53 1.72
N CYS A 18 -34.26 -18.78 1.98
CA CYS A 18 -34.17 -17.42 2.50
C CYS A 18 -33.82 -17.47 3.99
N LYS A 19 -32.59 -17.87 4.31
CA LYS A 19 -31.99 -17.53 5.60
C LYS A 19 -32.10 -16.02 5.76
N GLU A 20 -32.69 -15.58 6.87
CA GLU A 20 -32.61 -14.20 7.33
C GLU A 20 -31.18 -13.72 7.14
N LYS A 21 -31.00 -12.73 6.25
CA LYS A 21 -29.78 -11.96 6.23
C LYS A 21 -29.69 -11.35 7.62
N GLN A 22 -28.76 -11.87 8.43
CA GLN A 22 -28.40 -11.23 9.69
C GLN A 22 -28.23 -9.73 9.39
N PRO A 23 -28.77 -8.85 10.24
CA PRO A 23 -28.61 -7.41 10.04
C PRO A 23 -27.12 -7.17 9.89
N ILE A 24 -26.72 -6.64 8.73
CA ILE A 24 -25.34 -6.20 8.49
C ILE A 24 -25.13 -5.11 9.53
N THR A 25 -24.54 -5.49 10.66
CA THR A 25 -24.08 -4.57 11.67
C THR A 25 -23.15 -3.63 10.92
N ASN A 26 -23.48 -2.34 10.86
CA ASN A 26 -22.62 -1.27 10.34
C ASN A 26 -21.39 -1.10 11.25
N GLN A 27 -20.68 -2.19 11.56
CA GLN A 27 -19.35 -2.13 12.11
C GLN A 27 -18.49 -1.52 11.02
N LYS A 28 -17.99 -0.31 11.27
CA LYS A 28 -16.94 0.29 10.45
C LYS A 28 -15.86 -0.77 10.28
N GLU A 29 -15.73 -1.33 9.09
CA GLU A 29 -14.64 -2.25 8.80
C GLU A 29 -13.36 -1.43 8.89
N TYR A 30 -12.41 -1.90 9.70
CA TYR A 30 -11.08 -1.32 9.78
C TYR A 30 -10.11 -2.22 9.03
N PHE A 31 -9.25 -1.61 8.22
CA PHE A 31 -8.06 -2.28 7.74
C PHE A 31 -7.06 -2.38 8.90
N VAL A 32 -6.64 -3.60 9.22
CA VAL A 32 -5.67 -3.86 10.30
C VAL A 32 -4.37 -4.38 9.70
N LEU A 33 -3.32 -3.54 9.76
CA LEU A 33 -2.04 -3.81 9.12
C LEU A 33 -1.37 -5.08 9.66
N SER A 34 -1.40 -5.31 10.97
CA SER A 34 -0.81 -6.50 11.56
C SER A 34 -1.47 -7.80 11.06
N GLN A 35 -2.78 -7.79 10.85
CA GLN A 35 -3.52 -8.92 10.28
C GLN A 35 -3.16 -9.10 8.80
N TYR A 36 -3.19 -8.02 8.02
CA TYR A 36 -2.79 -8.03 6.61
C TYR A 36 -1.39 -8.59 6.41
N LEU A 37 -0.41 -8.15 7.19
CA LEU A 37 0.97 -8.63 7.10
C LEU A 37 1.08 -10.12 7.44
N LYS A 38 0.38 -10.59 8.49
CA LYS A 38 0.31 -12.02 8.85
C LYS A 38 -0.29 -12.86 7.73
N GLU A 39 -1.36 -12.40 7.09
CA GLU A 39 -1.98 -13.09 5.96
C GLU A 39 -1.03 -13.18 4.76
N GLN A 40 -0.35 -12.07 4.43
CA GLN A 40 0.64 -12.09 3.38
C GLN A 40 1.82 -13.02 3.69
N ASP A 41 2.29 -13.07 4.94
CA ASP A 41 3.36 -13.98 5.35
C ASP A 41 2.92 -15.44 5.23
N ARG A 42 1.69 -15.75 5.65
CA ARG A 42 1.08 -17.07 5.47
C ARG A 42 1.05 -17.48 4.00
N LEU A 43 0.59 -16.59 3.12
CA LEU A 43 0.53 -16.85 1.68
C LEU A 43 1.92 -17.04 1.06
N HIS A 44 2.91 -16.27 1.49
CA HIS A 44 4.30 -16.43 1.05
C HIS A 44 4.87 -17.79 1.48
N ASN A 45 4.68 -18.16 2.75
CA ASN A 45 5.15 -19.45 3.28
C ASN A 45 4.47 -20.65 2.59
N VAL A 46 3.18 -20.53 2.21
CA VAL A 46 2.50 -21.57 1.42
C VAL A 46 3.11 -21.70 0.02
N LYS A 47 3.51 -20.59 -0.63
CA LYS A 47 4.18 -20.63 -1.94
C LYS A 47 5.57 -21.26 -1.84
N LEU A 48 6.33 -20.92 -0.80
CA LEU A 48 7.63 -21.56 -0.53
C LEU A 48 7.47 -23.07 -0.32
N LYS A 49 6.55 -23.50 0.55
CA LYS A 49 6.23 -24.93 0.77
C LYS A 49 5.83 -25.70 -0.47
N ARG A 50 5.22 -25.05 -1.47
CA ARG A 50 4.91 -25.69 -2.76
C ARG A 50 6.11 -25.76 -3.71
N ALA A 51 7.11 -24.90 -3.51
CA ALA A 51 8.39 -24.96 -4.21
C ALA A 51 9.41 -25.89 -3.51
N GLU A 52 9.16 -26.25 -2.24
CA GLU A 52 9.99 -27.08 -1.37
C GLU A 52 10.06 -28.57 -1.74
N ASP A 53 9.32 -29.05 -2.75
CA ASP A 53 9.45 -30.45 -3.18
C ASP A 53 10.83 -30.77 -3.81
N ASN A 54 11.68 -29.77 -4.11
CA ASN A 54 13.07 -29.99 -4.53
C ASN A 54 13.99 -28.79 -4.24
N LYS A 55 14.57 -28.69 -3.02
CA LYS A 55 15.92 -28.14 -2.67
C LYS A 55 15.98 -27.55 -1.25
N GLU A 56 17.21 -27.51 -0.73
CA GLU A 56 17.62 -26.99 0.58
C GLU A 56 17.16 -25.54 0.81
N ILE A 57 16.47 -25.30 1.94
CA ILE A 57 15.74 -24.05 2.20
C ILE A 57 16.64 -23.09 2.98
N LEU A 58 17.03 -21.97 2.34
CA LEU A 58 17.54 -20.82 3.06
C LEU A 58 16.44 -20.27 3.99
N PRO A 59 16.77 -19.83 5.22
CA PRO A 59 15.79 -19.26 6.13
C PRO A 59 15.03 -18.11 5.44
N PRO A 60 13.71 -17.97 5.70
CA PRO A 60 12.92 -16.94 5.05
C PRO A 60 13.57 -15.57 5.31
N LEU A 61 13.94 -14.88 4.24
CA LEU A 61 14.44 -13.51 4.31
C LEU A 61 13.43 -12.68 5.10
N LYS A 62 13.86 -12.15 6.26
CA LYS A 62 13.02 -11.25 7.06
C LYS A 62 12.54 -10.13 6.15
N ARG A 63 11.22 -9.93 6.06
CA ARG A 63 10.67 -8.84 5.25
C ARG A 63 11.28 -7.53 5.71
N ASP A 64 11.93 -6.86 4.77
CA ASP A 64 12.39 -5.51 5.01
C ASP A 64 11.16 -4.59 5.15
N THR A 65 10.85 -4.19 6.37
CA THR A 65 9.82 -3.20 6.70
C THR A 65 10.34 -1.77 6.56
N THR A 66 11.60 -1.59 6.17
CA THR A 66 12.21 -0.28 5.92
C THR A 66 12.21 0.10 4.45
N ALA A 67 11.86 -0.84 3.56
CA ALA A 67 11.72 -0.62 2.14
C ALA A 67 10.85 0.60 1.82
N VAL A 68 11.41 1.48 1.00
CA VAL A 68 10.80 2.74 0.54
C VAL A 68 10.35 2.61 -0.90
N GLY A 69 9.20 3.21 -1.19
CA GLY A 69 8.70 3.39 -2.55
C GLY A 69 9.33 4.60 -3.22
N SER A 70 9.03 4.80 -4.51
CA SER A 70 9.28 6.07 -5.19
C SER A 70 8.28 7.13 -4.72
N LEU A 71 7.05 6.71 -4.40
CA LEU A 71 6.02 7.51 -3.74
C LEU A 71 5.73 6.92 -2.36
N ASN A 72 5.82 7.73 -1.33
CA ASN A 72 5.60 7.29 0.05
C ASN A 72 4.56 8.16 0.73
N PHE A 73 3.55 7.51 1.31
CA PHE A 73 2.49 8.13 2.08
C PHE A 73 2.52 7.60 3.51
N LEU A 74 2.85 8.46 4.48
CA LEU A 74 2.79 8.12 5.90
C LEU A 74 1.40 8.46 6.42
N ILE A 75 0.57 7.45 6.63
CA ILE A 75 -0.80 7.65 7.08
C ILE A 75 -0.83 7.76 8.61
N LYS A 76 -1.11 8.96 9.11
CA LYS A 76 -1.16 9.24 10.55
C LYS A 76 -2.51 8.82 11.13
N ASN A 77 -3.59 9.21 10.45
CA ASN A 77 -4.98 8.92 10.80
C ASN A 77 -5.86 9.08 9.53
N ASN A 78 -7.17 9.11 9.71
CA ASN A 78 -8.11 9.23 8.59
C ASN A 78 -8.07 10.58 7.87
N ASP A 79 -7.52 11.64 8.47
CA ASP A 79 -7.62 13.00 7.92
C ASP A 79 -6.27 13.57 7.51
N SER A 80 -5.18 12.99 8.02
CA SER A 80 -3.84 13.52 7.85
C SER A 80 -2.84 12.43 7.48
N ALA A 81 -1.97 12.79 6.56
CA ALA A 81 -0.83 12.00 6.15
C ALA A 81 0.38 12.91 5.91
N TYR A 82 1.51 12.28 5.62
CA TYR A 82 2.67 12.96 5.07
C TYR A 82 3.00 12.32 3.72
N PHE A 83 3.45 13.12 2.78
CA PHE A 83 3.95 12.64 1.50
C PHE A 83 5.44 12.92 1.41
N TYR A 84 6.17 12.01 0.79
CA TYR A 84 7.50 12.31 0.25
C TYR A 84 7.80 11.42 -0.95
N LYS A 85 8.56 11.98 -1.89
CA LYS A 85 9.13 11.26 -3.01
C LYS A 85 10.54 10.80 -2.63
N LYS A 86 10.98 9.70 -3.23
CA LYS A 86 12.39 9.34 -3.24
C LYS A 86 12.77 8.99 -4.68
N SER A 87 13.88 9.53 -5.18
CA SER A 87 14.51 8.96 -6.35
C SER A 87 14.96 7.54 -6.01
N LEU A 88 14.25 6.55 -6.56
CA LEU A 88 14.75 5.20 -6.59
C LEU A 88 15.71 5.13 -7.78
N ASP A 89 16.97 5.53 -7.58
CA ASP A 89 18.09 5.05 -8.41
C ASP A 89 18.36 3.57 -8.11
N VAL A 90 17.30 2.78 -8.01
CA VAL A 90 17.36 1.36 -7.74
C VAL A 90 17.07 0.70 -9.07
N TYR A 91 18.14 0.29 -9.75
CA TYR A 91 18.07 -0.67 -10.83
C TYR A 91 17.50 -1.98 -10.27
N PHE A 92 16.16 -2.08 -10.25
CA PHE A 92 15.43 -3.29 -9.94
C PHE A 92 15.55 -4.22 -11.13
N TYR A 93 16.66 -4.97 -11.18
CA TYR A 93 16.70 -6.17 -11.99
C TYR A 93 15.75 -7.18 -11.32
N MET A 94 14.55 -7.32 -11.88
CA MET A 94 13.69 -8.44 -11.53
C MET A 94 14.45 -9.75 -11.81
N CYS A 95 14.55 -10.58 -10.76
CA CYS A 95 14.99 -11.97 -10.70
C CYS A 95 15.63 -12.52 -11.98
N GLY A 96 16.96 -12.51 -12.01
CA GLY A 96 17.81 -13.35 -12.85
C GLY A 96 19.03 -13.75 -12.02
N ASN A 97 19.79 -14.75 -12.48
CA ASN A 97 21.00 -15.26 -11.83
C ASN A 97 22.16 -14.24 -11.87
N GLY A 98 21.91 -13.01 -11.40
CA GLY A 98 22.87 -11.95 -11.26
C GLY A 98 23.68 -12.18 -10.00
N ILE A 99 25.00 -12.07 -10.16
CA ILE A 99 26.03 -12.16 -9.13
C ILE A 99 25.57 -11.36 -7.91
N GLU A 100 25.66 -11.97 -6.72
CA GLU A 100 25.48 -11.31 -5.41
C GLU A 100 26.62 -10.31 -5.21
N GLU A 101 26.60 -9.20 -5.93
CA GLU A 101 27.32 -8.02 -5.48
C GLU A 101 26.59 -7.51 -4.24
N GLU A 102 27.27 -7.51 -3.09
CA GLU A 102 26.84 -6.80 -1.88
C GLU A 102 26.59 -5.33 -2.24
N ARG A 103 25.37 -5.03 -2.66
CA ARG A 103 24.96 -3.65 -2.87
C ARG A 103 24.84 -3.04 -1.48
N GLU A 104 25.73 -2.11 -1.17
CA GLU A 104 25.53 -1.21 -0.04
C GLU A 104 24.11 -0.63 -0.16
N PHE A 105 23.20 -1.11 0.69
CA PHE A 105 21.91 -0.47 0.90
C PHE A 105 22.21 0.90 1.51
N ARG A 106 22.47 1.89 0.64
CA ARG A 106 22.62 3.28 1.07
C ARG A 106 21.36 3.62 1.84
N LYS A 107 21.54 4.00 3.11
CA LYS A 107 20.44 4.40 3.97
C LYS A 107 19.60 5.42 3.20
N PRO A 108 18.27 5.25 3.14
CA PRO A 108 17.42 6.20 2.45
C PRO A 108 17.64 7.59 3.03
N ILE A 109 18.28 8.48 2.25
CA ILE A 109 18.22 9.91 2.50
C ILE A 109 16.82 10.32 2.06
N LEU A 110 16.04 10.85 3.01
CA LEU A 110 14.79 11.52 2.68
C LEU A 110 15.16 12.71 1.81
N GLU A 111 14.59 12.82 0.61
CA GLU A 111 14.62 14.10 -0.10
C GLU A 111 13.78 15.07 0.73
N GLU A 112 14.44 15.81 1.63
CA GLU A 112 13.80 16.74 2.57
C GLU A 112 12.92 17.76 1.84
N ASP A 113 13.26 18.06 0.59
CA ASP A 113 12.58 18.95 -0.34
C ASP A 113 11.10 18.61 -0.60
N LEU A 114 10.68 17.35 -0.44
CA LEU A 114 9.31 16.92 -0.72
C LEU A 114 8.61 16.25 0.47
N PHE A 115 9.19 16.31 1.68
CA PHE A 115 8.48 15.88 2.88
C PHE A 115 7.42 16.92 3.27
N MET A 116 6.15 16.63 3.09
CA MET A 116 5.08 17.60 3.37
C MET A 116 3.89 16.95 4.04
N LYS A 117 3.18 17.74 4.84
CA LYS A 117 1.93 17.29 5.47
C LYS A 117 0.80 17.48 4.47
N ILE A 118 0.04 16.43 4.25
CA ILE A 118 -1.11 16.41 3.35
C ILE A 118 -2.35 15.94 4.11
N SER A 119 -3.51 16.23 3.57
CA SER A 119 -4.72 15.49 3.91
C SER A 119 -4.72 14.13 3.23
N THR A 120 -5.44 13.17 3.80
CA THR A 120 -5.62 11.84 3.18
C THR A 120 -6.37 11.91 1.84
N VAL A 121 -7.23 12.90 1.65
CA VAL A 121 -7.96 13.09 0.38
C VAL A 121 -7.05 13.55 -0.76
N GLU A 122 -5.93 14.22 -0.45
CA GLU A 122 -4.94 14.63 -1.45
C GLU A 122 -4.12 13.47 -2.02
N ILE A 123 -4.10 12.31 -1.34
CA ILE A 123 -3.36 11.12 -1.79
C ILE A 123 -3.79 10.71 -3.20
N THR A 124 -5.08 10.71 -3.48
CA THR A 124 -5.64 10.39 -4.80
C THR A 124 -5.10 11.33 -5.87
N SER A 125 -5.10 12.64 -5.61
CA SER A 125 -4.59 13.65 -6.53
C SER A 125 -3.10 13.45 -6.79
N ILE A 126 -2.31 13.19 -5.75
CA ILE A 126 -0.87 12.93 -5.87
C ILE A 126 -0.59 11.65 -6.67
N ILE A 127 -1.34 10.57 -6.43
CA ILE A 127 -1.23 9.34 -7.23
C ILE A 127 -1.50 9.64 -8.71
N ASN A 128 -2.51 10.46 -9.01
CA ASN A 128 -2.86 10.83 -10.38
C ASN A 128 -1.82 11.72 -11.06
N LEU A 129 -1.11 12.58 -10.32
CA LEU A 129 0.00 13.40 -10.85
C LEU A 129 1.15 12.52 -11.36
N TYR A 130 1.42 11.42 -10.67
CA TYR A 130 2.55 10.52 -10.96
C TYR A 130 2.14 9.25 -11.70
N LYS A 131 0.94 9.22 -12.29
CA LYS A 131 0.54 8.12 -13.16
C LYS A 131 1.49 8.10 -14.37
N VAL A 132 2.08 6.93 -14.64
CA VAL A 132 2.90 6.73 -15.82
C VAL A 132 2.04 5.95 -16.82
N PRO A 133 1.91 6.40 -18.09
CA PRO A 133 1.16 5.66 -19.09
C PRO A 133 1.63 4.22 -19.19
N PHE A 134 0.70 3.27 -19.36
CA PHE A 134 1.07 1.85 -19.39
C PHE A 134 2.11 1.52 -20.48
N SER A 135 2.08 2.25 -21.58
CA SER A 135 3.06 2.18 -22.68
C SER A 135 4.50 2.48 -22.27
N GLU A 136 4.72 3.21 -21.19
CA GLU A 136 6.04 3.58 -20.68
C GLU A 136 6.58 2.59 -19.63
N TYR A 137 5.75 1.66 -19.16
CA TYR A 137 6.20 0.57 -18.27
C TYR A 137 6.94 -0.55 -19.02
N SER A 138 6.76 -0.68 -20.34
CA SER A 138 7.32 -1.78 -21.14
C SER A 138 8.74 -1.52 -21.65
N THR A 139 9.19 -0.26 -21.72
CA THR A 139 10.46 0.11 -22.36
C THR A 139 11.65 0.19 -21.40
N ARG A 140 11.41 0.23 -20.08
CA ARG A 140 12.47 0.15 -19.06
C ARG A 140 11.98 -0.65 -17.86
N ARG A 141 12.75 -1.68 -17.46
CA ARG A 141 12.50 -2.52 -16.25
C ARG A 141 12.38 -1.74 -14.93
N ASN A 142 12.62 -0.42 -14.94
CA ASN A 142 12.72 0.45 -13.77
C ASN A 142 11.58 1.48 -13.62
N ASN A 143 10.56 1.48 -14.48
CA ASN A 143 9.57 2.58 -14.52
C ASN A 143 8.29 2.36 -13.68
N ILE A 144 8.07 1.21 -13.04
CA ILE A 144 6.85 1.02 -12.23
C ILE A 144 7.08 1.67 -10.86
N PRO A 145 6.41 2.79 -10.54
CA PRO A 145 6.57 3.41 -9.24
C PRO A 145 6.05 2.46 -8.16
N LEU A 146 6.92 2.07 -7.23
CA LEU A 146 6.49 1.39 -6.01
C LEU A 146 5.82 2.44 -5.12
N VAL A 147 4.52 2.29 -4.87
CA VAL A 147 3.76 3.16 -3.95
C VAL A 147 3.71 2.52 -2.58
N VAL A 148 4.16 3.23 -1.56
CA VAL A 148 4.19 2.73 -0.18
C VAL A 148 3.24 3.52 0.70
N PHE A 149 2.32 2.80 1.34
CA PHE A 149 1.49 3.31 2.43
C PHE A 149 2.08 2.84 3.76
N ALA A 150 2.70 3.76 4.50
CA ALA A 150 3.29 3.51 5.80
C ALA A 150 2.32 3.96 6.90
N LEU A 151 1.77 3.03 7.68
CA LEU A 151 0.77 3.36 8.69
C LEU A 151 1.44 3.64 10.05
N MET A 152 1.10 4.79 10.66
CA MET A 152 1.54 5.14 12.02
C MET A 152 0.74 4.40 13.10
N ARG A 153 -0.48 3.97 12.77
CA ARG A 153 -1.37 3.19 13.62
C ARG A 153 -1.66 1.85 12.95
N ASP A 154 -1.95 0.82 13.74
CA ASP A 154 -2.21 -0.50 13.17
C ASP A 154 -3.54 -0.56 12.40
N SER A 155 -4.49 0.30 12.75
CA SER A 155 -5.81 0.36 12.13
C SER A 155 -6.08 1.68 11.41
N ILE A 156 -6.78 1.58 10.28
CA ILE A 156 -7.31 2.69 9.50
C ILE A 156 -8.68 2.30 8.93
N ASN A 157 -9.48 3.28 8.51
CA ASN A 157 -10.72 3.02 7.80
C ASN A 157 -10.47 2.13 6.56
N ASN A 158 -11.21 1.02 6.45
CA ASN A 158 -11.06 0.06 5.35
C ASN A 158 -11.42 0.66 3.98
N ASP A 159 -12.47 1.50 3.94
CA ASP A 159 -12.94 2.13 2.69
C ASP A 159 -11.87 3.04 2.09
N MET A 160 -11.09 3.70 2.95
CA MET A 160 -9.97 4.53 2.52
C MET A 160 -8.87 3.70 1.84
N MET A 161 -8.54 2.52 2.41
CA MET A 161 -7.55 1.64 1.79
C MET A 161 -8.05 1.03 0.49
N LYS A 162 -9.30 0.57 0.46
CA LYS A 162 -9.96 0.11 -0.76
C LYS A 162 -9.94 1.18 -1.86
N ASN A 163 -10.20 2.43 -1.50
CA ASN A 163 -10.14 3.54 -2.43
C ASN A 163 -8.72 3.75 -2.99
N PHE A 164 -7.71 3.79 -2.12
CA PHE A 164 -6.32 3.97 -2.56
C PHE A 164 -5.85 2.84 -3.48
N THR A 165 -6.15 1.58 -3.16
CA THR A 165 -5.80 0.45 -4.02
C THR A 165 -6.55 0.51 -5.34
N SER A 166 -7.85 0.84 -5.32
CA SER A 166 -8.66 0.93 -6.54
C SER A 166 -8.13 1.99 -7.51
N ILE A 167 -7.69 3.15 -7.01
CA ILE A 167 -7.12 4.22 -7.84
C ILE A 167 -5.79 3.80 -8.44
N LEU A 168 -4.92 3.16 -7.65
CA LEU A 168 -3.65 2.63 -8.14
C LEU A 168 -3.86 1.60 -9.25
N GLU A 169 -4.78 0.65 -9.05
CA GLU A 169 -5.13 -0.36 -10.04
C GLU A 169 -5.72 0.26 -11.31
N ALA A 170 -6.61 1.24 -11.18
CA ALA A 170 -7.18 1.98 -12.32
C ALA A 170 -6.10 2.73 -13.13
N ASN A 171 -5.05 3.21 -12.46
CA ASN A 171 -3.91 3.86 -13.09
C ASN A 171 -2.82 2.88 -13.57
N GLY A 172 -3.04 1.56 -13.48
CA GLY A 172 -2.06 0.55 -13.88
C GLY A 172 -0.85 0.41 -12.92
N MET A 173 -0.89 1.07 -11.76
CA MET A 173 0.17 1.07 -10.75
C MET A 173 0.02 -0.14 -9.81
N LYS A 174 0.32 -1.34 -10.31
CA LYS A 174 0.11 -2.61 -9.57
C LYS A 174 1.18 -2.92 -8.51
N SER A 175 2.21 -2.08 -8.39
CA SER A 175 3.29 -2.24 -7.40
C SER A 175 3.04 -1.31 -6.21
N TYR A 176 2.36 -1.83 -5.19
CA TYR A 176 2.14 -1.09 -3.94
C TYR A 176 2.31 -1.96 -2.71
N ARG A 177 2.64 -1.32 -1.58
CA ARG A 177 2.89 -2.01 -0.31
C ARG A 177 2.34 -1.24 0.88
N PHE A 178 1.79 -1.99 1.82
CA PHE A 178 1.47 -1.51 3.16
C PHE A 178 2.55 -1.95 4.14
N ARG A 179 3.00 -1.03 4.99
CA ARG A 179 3.97 -1.33 6.05
C ARG A 179 3.79 -0.44 7.27
N LYS A 180 4.51 -0.76 8.35
CA LYS A 180 4.64 0.14 9.49
C LYS A 180 5.58 1.29 9.13
N VAL A 181 5.35 2.44 9.73
CA VAL A 181 6.31 3.56 9.66
C VAL A 181 7.64 3.16 10.31
N SER A 182 8.72 3.41 9.60
CA SER A 182 10.10 3.15 9.99
C SER A 182 10.61 4.18 11.01
N ASN A 183 11.77 3.92 11.63
CA ASN A 183 12.31 4.83 12.63
C ASN A 183 12.79 6.16 12.04
N TYR A 184 13.33 6.19 10.81
CA TYR A 184 13.77 7.45 10.19
C TYR A 184 12.57 8.34 9.80
N GLU A 185 11.47 7.74 9.31
CA GLU A 185 10.22 8.47 9.07
C GLU A 185 9.62 9.04 10.36
N LYS A 186 9.65 8.27 11.47
CA LYS A 186 9.22 8.80 12.78
C LYS A 186 10.05 10.01 13.19
N LYS A 187 11.37 9.98 12.97
CA LYS A 187 12.25 11.13 13.22
C LYS A 187 11.87 12.32 12.34
N ALA A 188 11.64 12.12 11.05
CA ALA A 188 11.22 13.19 10.15
C ALA A 188 9.88 13.83 10.56
N VAL A 189 8.89 13.01 10.94
CA VAL A 189 7.62 13.49 11.50
C VAL A 189 7.85 14.28 12.80
N SER A 190 8.74 13.81 13.67
CA SER A 190 9.09 14.51 14.91
C SER A 190 9.71 15.88 14.62
N LEU A 191 10.67 15.96 13.69
CA LEU A 191 11.31 17.20 13.27
C LEU A 191 10.31 18.18 12.64
N TRP A 192 9.40 17.68 11.82
CA TRP A 192 8.31 18.49 11.28
C TRP A 192 7.44 19.08 12.39
N ASN A 193 7.07 18.25 13.38
CA ASN A 193 6.21 18.67 14.48
C ASN A 193 6.92 19.59 15.49
N SER A 194 8.26 19.67 15.50
CA SER A 194 9.01 20.65 16.31
C SER A 194 9.06 22.04 15.69
N LEU A 195 8.69 22.19 14.42
CA LEU A 195 8.57 23.51 13.78
C LEU A 195 7.37 24.27 14.33
N THR A 196 7.47 25.60 14.34
CA THR A 196 6.32 26.47 14.63
C THR A 196 5.22 26.34 13.58
N SER A 197 3.98 26.65 13.95
CA SER A 197 2.84 26.64 13.01
C SER A 197 3.07 27.51 11.77
N GLN A 198 3.78 28.64 11.91
CA GLN A 198 4.11 29.53 10.79
C GLN A 198 5.12 28.89 9.85
N GLN A 199 6.20 28.30 10.39
CA GLN A 199 7.20 27.58 9.60
C GLN A 199 6.57 26.38 8.87
N GLN A 200 5.71 25.62 9.54
CA GLN A 200 4.99 24.51 8.91
C GLN A 200 4.14 25.01 7.74
N LYS A 201 3.34 26.06 7.92
CA LYS A 201 2.51 26.62 6.84
C LYS A 201 3.35 27.09 5.65
N GLN A 202 4.44 27.80 5.91
CA GLN A 202 5.33 28.29 4.86
C GLN A 202 5.97 27.14 4.08
N LEU A 203 6.59 26.19 4.76
CA LEU A 203 7.23 25.03 4.12
C LEU A 203 6.21 24.17 3.39
N ASN A 204 5.03 23.95 3.96
CA ASN A 204 4.01 23.14 3.32
C ASN A 204 3.53 23.80 2.02
N SER A 205 3.29 25.12 2.04
CA SER A 205 2.91 25.89 0.85
C SER A 205 3.99 25.83 -0.23
N GLN A 206 5.26 26.06 0.14
CA GLN A 206 6.39 25.98 -0.78
C GLN A 206 6.52 24.59 -1.43
N ARG A 207 6.42 23.53 -0.62
CA ARG A 207 6.54 22.14 -1.10
C ARG A 207 5.34 21.71 -1.93
N HIS A 208 4.13 22.16 -1.60
CA HIS A 208 2.95 21.94 -2.44
C HIS A 208 3.12 22.63 -3.80
N ASN A 209 3.55 23.90 -3.83
CA ASN A 209 3.78 24.58 -5.10
C ASN A 209 4.82 23.85 -5.96
N LYS A 210 5.92 23.38 -5.36
CA LYS A 210 6.95 22.58 -6.06
C LYS A 210 6.39 21.27 -6.62
N LEU A 211 5.50 20.58 -5.89
CA LEU A 211 4.84 19.34 -6.32
C LEU A 211 4.09 19.51 -7.64
N TYR A 212 3.35 20.61 -7.79
CA TYR A 212 2.50 20.87 -8.96
C TYR A 212 3.21 21.63 -10.10
N GLN A 213 4.42 22.13 -9.87
CA GLN A 213 5.25 22.78 -10.91
C GLN A 213 6.21 21.81 -11.61
N SER A 214 6.47 20.63 -11.03
CA SER A 214 7.49 19.69 -11.51
C SER A 214 6.95 18.57 -12.41
N ASN A 215 5.67 18.60 -12.77
CA ASN A 215 4.98 17.65 -13.66
C ASN A 215 4.17 18.43 -14.70
#